data_AF-A0A9E1R1T0-F1
#
_entry.id   AF-A0A9E1R1T0-F1
#
_cell.length_a   1.000
_cell.length_b   1.000
_cell.length_c   1.000
_cell.angle_alpha   90.00
_cell.angle_beta   90.00
_cell.angle_gamma   90.00
#
_symmetry.space_group_name_H-M   'P 1'
#
loop_
_entity.id
_entity.type
_entity.pdbx_description
1 polymer ?
#
loop_
_entity_poly.entity_id
_entity_poly.type
_entity_poly.pdbx_seq_one_letter_code
_entity_poly.pdbx_strand_id
1 'polypeptide(L)'
;TILGGLFAVRAGLVRAMFLAGFLMAATNLLFSLLAWSGKSEALFAFAVVMDDLTGAFATVTFVAFISMLVDRSYTATQYALLASIGTAGRTLFASSSGAMVDWLDGDWGLFFIITAAMVTPSLVCLWIIRHRLAAMLAGVEVSRWGKRGSARS
;
A
#
# COMPACT_ATOMS: atom_id res chain seq x y z
N THR A 1 7.89 -13.26 -15.66
CA THR A 1 7.60 -11.95 -15.02
C THR A 1 7.26 -12.04 -13.53
N ILE A 2 6.68 -13.14 -13.03
CA ILE A 2 6.35 -13.31 -11.59
C ILE A 2 7.58 -13.59 -10.70
N LEU A 3 8.63 -14.25 -11.23
CA LEU A 3 9.81 -14.64 -10.45
C LEU A 3 10.79 -13.49 -10.12
N GLY A 4 10.85 -12.44 -10.94
CA GLY A 4 11.71 -11.26 -10.69
C GLY A 4 11.20 -10.38 -9.55
N GLY A 5 9.87 -10.20 -9.43
CA GLY A 5 9.25 -9.48 -8.33
C GLY A 5 9.25 -10.27 -7.01
N LEU A 6 9.10 -11.59 -7.07
CA LEU A 6 8.98 -12.42 -5.88
C LEU A 6 10.29 -12.51 -5.07
N PHE A 7 11.46 -12.40 -5.72
CA PHE A 7 12.76 -12.44 -5.04
C PHE A 7 13.24 -11.07 -4.56
N ALA A 8 12.96 -9.99 -5.29
CA ALA A 8 13.28 -8.62 -4.83
C ALA A 8 12.38 -8.16 -3.66
N VAL A 9 11.11 -8.61 -3.63
CA VAL A 9 10.14 -8.27 -2.57
C VAL A 9 10.36 -9.08 -1.30
N ARG A 10 10.94 -10.29 -1.35
CA ARG A 10 11.04 -11.14 -0.16
C ARG A 10 12.05 -10.65 0.87
N ALA A 11 13.15 -10.05 0.43
CA ALA A 11 14.11 -9.34 1.30
C ALA A 11 13.75 -7.85 1.49
N GLY A 12 12.70 -7.36 0.80
CA GLY A 12 12.41 -5.95 0.64
C GLY A 12 10.95 -5.56 0.86
N LEU A 13 10.10 -6.40 1.47
CA LEU A 13 8.66 -6.11 1.60
C LEU A 13 8.44 -4.76 2.30
N VAL A 14 9.20 -4.49 3.36
CA VAL A 14 9.18 -3.20 4.05
C VAL A 14 9.50 -2.05 3.08
N ARG A 15 10.52 -2.21 2.22
CA ARG A 15 10.89 -1.21 1.20
C ARG A 15 9.79 -1.06 0.14
N ALA A 16 9.15 -2.15 -0.26
CA ALA A 16 8.01 -2.13 -1.19
C ALA A 16 6.81 -1.39 -0.59
N MET A 17 6.54 -1.55 0.72
CA MET A 17 5.50 -0.80 1.41
C MET A 17 5.80 0.70 1.48
N PHE A 18 7.04 1.08 1.76
CA PHE A 18 7.47 2.48 1.69
C PHE A 18 7.30 3.05 0.28
N LEU A 19 7.74 2.30 -0.73
CA LEU A 19 7.63 2.70 -2.13
C LEU A 19 6.16 2.87 -2.53
N ALA A 20 5.29 1.92 -2.16
CA ALA A 20 3.86 2.00 -2.46
C ALA A 20 3.21 3.24 -1.85
N GLY A 21 3.52 3.55 -0.58
CA GLY A 21 3.00 4.75 0.07
C GLY A 21 3.55 6.04 -0.57
N PHE A 22 4.84 6.08 -0.90
CA PHE A 22 5.43 7.22 -1.59
C PHE A 22 4.81 7.46 -2.98
N LEU A 23 4.63 6.40 -3.78
CA LEU A 23 3.96 6.52 -5.07
C LEU A 23 2.51 7.00 -4.93
N MET A 24 1.75 6.51 -3.94
CA MET A 24 0.38 7.01 -3.70
C MET A 24 0.35 8.49 -3.35
N ALA A 25 1.28 8.95 -2.52
CA ALA A 25 1.38 10.38 -2.20
C ALA A 25 1.73 11.19 -3.46
N ALA A 26 2.62 10.67 -4.31
CA ALA A 26 3.01 11.31 -5.55
C ALA A 26 1.84 11.38 -6.57
N THR A 27 1.03 10.32 -6.70
CA THR A 27 -0.14 10.34 -7.60
C THR A 27 -1.23 11.29 -7.08
N ASN A 28 -1.47 11.34 -5.77
CA ASN A 28 -2.37 12.34 -5.17
C ASN A 28 -1.89 13.77 -5.42
N LEU A 29 -0.59 14.05 -5.26
CA LEU A 29 -0.04 15.38 -5.58
C LEU A 29 -0.17 15.72 -7.08
N LEU A 30 -0.05 14.73 -7.96
CA LEU A 30 -0.26 14.91 -9.39
C LEU A 30 -1.72 15.28 -9.70
N PHE A 31 -2.70 14.68 -9.01
CA PHE A 31 -4.11 15.07 -9.11
C PHE A 31 -4.38 16.46 -8.54
N SER A 32 -3.71 16.86 -7.45
CA SER A 32 -3.78 18.24 -6.92
C SER A 32 -3.29 19.26 -7.96
N LEU A 33 -2.13 19.00 -8.57
CA LEU A 33 -1.58 19.84 -9.63
C LEU A 33 -2.51 19.91 -10.84
N LEU A 34 -3.16 18.80 -11.20
CA LEU A 34 -4.14 18.77 -12.29
C LEU A 34 -5.39 19.61 -11.96
N ALA A 35 -5.86 19.60 -10.71
CA ALA A 35 -7.00 20.42 -10.28
C ALA A 35 -6.73 21.92 -10.47
N TRP A 36 -5.48 22.37 -10.36
CA TRP A 36 -5.08 23.77 -10.59
C TRP A 36 -4.61 24.05 -12.02
N SER A 37 -4.08 23.06 -12.74
CA SER A 37 -3.48 23.22 -14.08
C SER A 37 -4.51 23.30 -15.22
N GLY A 38 -5.81 23.13 -14.97
CA GLY A 38 -6.85 23.15 -16.01
C GLY A 38 -6.93 21.89 -16.87
N LYS A 39 -7.94 21.80 -17.75
CA LYS A 39 -8.31 20.61 -18.57
C LYS A 39 -7.21 20.20 -19.56
N SER A 40 -6.20 19.47 -19.08
CA SER A 40 -5.24 18.76 -19.92
C SER A 40 -5.57 17.28 -19.93
N GLU A 41 -6.20 16.81 -21.01
CA GLU A 41 -6.61 15.40 -21.18
C GLU A 41 -5.41 14.45 -21.16
N ALA A 42 -4.27 14.88 -21.70
CA ALA A 42 -3.04 14.08 -21.70
C ALA A 42 -2.47 13.91 -20.29
N LEU A 43 -2.46 14.98 -19.48
CA LEU A 43 -1.97 14.92 -18.10
C LEU A 43 -2.91 14.08 -17.22
N PHE A 44 -4.22 14.20 -17.43
CA PHE A 44 -5.23 13.37 -16.77
C PHE A 44 -5.05 11.89 -17.08
N ALA A 45 -4.94 11.52 -18.37
CA ALA A 45 -4.75 10.14 -18.77
C ALA A 45 -3.46 9.55 -18.18
N PHE A 46 -2.37 10.31 -18.20
CA PHE A 46 -1.11 9.90 -17.60
C PHE A 46 -1.23 9.71 -16.08
N ALA A 47 -1.87 10.64 -15.37
CA ALA A 47 -2.07 10.57 -13.93
C ALA A 47 -2.90 9.34 -13.53
N VAL A 48 -4.00 9.07 -14.23
CA VAL A 48 -4.85 7.90 -13.99
C VAL A 48 -4.11 6.60 -14.21
N VAL A 49 -3.35 6.46 -15.30
CA VAL A 49 -2.56 5.25 -15.57
C VAL A 49 -1.51 5.02 -14.48
N MET A 50 -0.85 6.08 -14.01
CA MET A 50 0.12 6.00 -12.92
C MET A 50 -0.56 5.64 -11.59
N ASP A 51 -1.75 6.17 -11.33
CA ASP A 51 -2.52 5.87 -10.13
C ASP A 51 -3.00 4.42 -10.11
N ASP A 52 -3.53 3.91 -11.23
CA ASP A 52 -3.96 2.51 -11.36
C ASP A 52 -2.79 1.53 -11.14
N LEU A 53 -1.62 1.83 -11.72
CA LEU A 53 -0.41 1.03 -11.52
C LEU A 53 0.02 1.04 -10.05
N THR A 54 -0.02 2.21 -9.42
CA THR A 54 0.33 2.41 -8.01
C THR A 54 -0.65 1.67 -7.09
N GLY A 55 -1.95 1.76 -7.37
CA GLY A 55 -3.01 1.08 -6.64
C GLY A 55 -2.90 -0.44 -6.74
N ALA A 56 -2.58 -0.97 -7.93
CA ALA A 56 -2.32 -2.39 -8.12
C ALA A 56 -1.09 -2.85 -7.32
N PHE A 57 0.02 -2.12 -7.41
CA PHE A 57 1.24 -2.41 -6.67
C PHE A 57 1.03 -2.38 -5.15
N ALA A 58 0.30 -1.38 -4.65
CA ALA A 58 -0.02 -1.27 -3.24
C ALA A 58 -0.95 -2.38 -2.74
N THR A 59 -1.92 -2.80 -3.54
CA THR A 59 -2.82 -3.90 -3.20
C THR A 59 -2.06 -5.20 -3.05
N VAL A 60 -1.16 -5.52 -4.00
CA VAL A 60 -0.30 -6.71 -3.93
C VAL A 60 0.60 -6.66 -2.70
N THR A 61 1.21 -5.50 -2.44
CA THR A 61 2.07 -5.28 -1.28
C THR A 61 1.31 -5.41 0.05
N PHE A 62 0.08 -4.89 0.12
CA PHE A 62 -0.79 -4.98 1.29
C PHE A 62 -1.23 -6.42 1.57
N VAL A 63 -1.62 -7.17 0.54
CA VAL A 63 -1.95 -8.59 0.67
C VAL A 63 -0.76 -9.39 1.20
N ALA A 64 0.45 -9.11 0.69
CA ALA A 64 1.68 -9.74 1.19
C ALA A 64 1.97 -9.37 2.67
N PHE A 65 1.68 -8.13 3.06
CA PHE A 65 1.79 -7.66 4.44
C PHE A 65 0.81 -8.37 5.39
N ILE A 66 -0.48 -8.47 5.04
CA ILE A 66 -1.46 -9.21 5.85
C ILE A 66 -1.08 -10.69 5.94
N SER A 67 -0.63 -11.29 4.83
CA SER A 67 -0.16 -12.69 4.80
C SER A 67 1.01 -12.95 5.74
N MET A 68 1.80 -11.92 6.04
CA MET A 68 2.90 -11.98 7.00
C MET A 68 2.47 -11.81 8.45
N LEU A 69 1.39 -11.06 8.68
CA LEU A 69 0.89 -10.76 10.02
C LEU A 69 0.08 -11.92 10.61
N VAL A 70 -0.48 -12.77 9.75
CA VAL A 70 -1.30 -13.92 10.15
C VAL A 70 -0.44 -15.17 10.31
N ASP A 71 -0.47 -15.77 11.49
CA ASP A 71 0.26 -17.00 11.80
C ASP A 71 -0.41 -18.23 11.19
N ARG A 72 0.38 -19.22 10.75
CA ARG A 72 -0.05 -20.34 9.89
C ARG A 72 -1.06 -21.30 10.54
N SER A 73 -1.35 -21.14 11.83
CA SER A 73 -2.13 -22.07 12.64
C SER A 73 -3.60 -21.69 12.85
N TYR A 74 -4.02 -20.43 12.59
CA TYR A 74 -5.42 -19.96 12.77
C TYR A 74 -5.87 -18.99 11.65
N THR A 75 -5.69 -19.40 10.39
CA THR A 75 -5.31 -18.51 9.27
C THR A 75 -6.42 -17.84 8.47
N ALA A 76 -7.58 -18.48 8.25
CA ALA A 76 -8.54 -17.98 7.25
C ALA A 76 -9.31 -16.75 7.75
N THR A 77 -9.85 -16.81 8.97
CA THR A 77 -10.72 -15.76 9.51
C THR A 77 -9.94 -14.49 9.85
N GLN A 78 -8.74 -14.61 10.42
CA GLN A 78 -7.90 -13.44 10.75
C GLN A 78 -7.44 -12.68 9.50
N TYR A 79 -7.04 -13.42 8.45
CA TYR A 79 -6.71 -12.84 7.16
C TYR A 79 -7.92 -12.12 6.55
N ALA A 80 -9.09 -12.78 6.54
CA ALA A 80 -10.31 -12.21 5.99
C ALA A 80 -10.76 -10.96 6.76
N LEU A 81 -10.65 -10.94 8.09
CA LEU A 81 -10.98 -9.78 8.92
C LEU A 81 -10.04 -8.61 8.63
N LEU A 82 -8.73 -8.83 8.61
CA LEU A 82 -7.74 -7.78 8.31
C LEU A 82 -7.90 -7.24 6.89
N ALA A 83 -8.11 -8.12 5.90
CA ALA A 83 -8.37 -7.73 4.52
C ALA A 83 -9.69 -6.95 4.38
N SER A 84 -10.73 -7.38 5.10
CA SER A 84 -12.04 -6.69 5.12
C SER A 84 -11.93 -5.30 5.73
N ILE A 85 -11.19 -5.14 6.83
CA ILE A 85 -10.98 -3.84 7.47
C ILE A 85 -10.23 -2.89 6.52
N GLY A 86 -9.16 -3.36 5.87
CA GLY A 86 -8.43 -2.55 4.89
C GLY A 86 -9.30 -2.12 3.70
N THR A 87 -10.16 -3.01 3.23
CA THR A 87 -11.09 -2.72 2.13
C THR A 87 -12.20 -1.77 2.57
N ALA A 88 -12.81 -2.01 3.73
CA ALA A 88 -13.84 -1.17 4.30
C ALA A 88 -13.33 0.25 4.56
N GLY A 89 -12.13 0.40 5.14
CA GLY A 89 -11.51 1.71 5.34
C GLY A 89 -11.36 2.46 4.02
N ARG A 90 -10.78 1.83 2.98
CA ARG A 90 -10.66 2.43 1.65
C ARG A 90 -12.00 2.88 1.09
N THR A 91 -13.02 2.03 1.14
CA THR A 91 -14.36 2.32 0.61
C THR A 91 -15.04 3.45 1.38
N LEU A 92 -14.91 3.48 2.72
CA LEU A 92 -15.48 4.54 3.55
C LEU A 92 -14.87 5.90 3.20
N PHE A 93 -13.54 5.99 3.10
CA PHE A 93 -12.86 7.23 2.73
C PHE A 93 -13.16 7.66 1.29
N ALA A 94 -13.24 6.70 0.36
CA ALA A 94 -13.62 6.98 -1.04
C ALA A 94 -15.10 7.38 -1.19
N SER A 95 -15.98 6.93 -0.30
CA SER A 95 -17.38 7.34 -0.27
C SER A 95 -17.55 8.72 0.37
N SER A 96 -16.80 9.01 1.44
CA SER A 96 -16.85 10.29 2.15
C SER A 96 -16.08 11.41 1.46
N SER A 97 -15.24 11.11 0.47
CA SER A 97 -14.40 12.10 -0.20
C SER A 97 -15.20 13.20 -0.89
N GLY A 98 -16.33 12.87 -1.52
CA GLY A 98 -17.21 13.86 -2.17
C GLY A 98 -17.77 14.88 -1.17
N ALA A 99 -18.33 14.39 -0.07
CA ALA A 99 -18.84 15.25 1.01
C ALA A 99 -17.73 16.10 1.66
N MET A 100 -16.50 15.59 1.74
CA MET A 100 -15.37 16.35 2.26
C MET A 100 -14.95 17.48 1.31
N VAL A 101 -14.98 17.25 -0.01
CA VAL A 101 -14.71 18.29 -1.02
C VAL A 101 -15.80 19.36 -1.01
N ASP A 102 -17.07 18.96 -0.86
CA ASP A 102 -18.19 19.91 -0.72
C ASP A 102 -18.02 20.82 0.51
N TRP A 103 -17.45 20.28 1.60
CA TRP A 103 -17.12 21.05 2.80
C TRP A 103 -15.91 21.98 2.65
N LEU A 104 -15.08 21.73 1.62
CA LEU A 104 -13.88 22.50 1.25
C LEU A 104 -14.18 23.55 0.16
N ASP A 105 -15.44 23.97 0.02
CA ASP A 105 -15.92 24.90 -1.02
C ASP A 105 -15.61 24.41 -2.45
N GLY A 106 -15.49 23.09 -2.67
CA GLY A 106 -15.21 22.51 -3.98
C GLY A 106 -13.73 22.49 -4.39
N ASP A 107 -12.79 22.79 -3.46
CA ASP A 107 -11.35 22.76 -3.76
C ASP A 107 -10.80 21.32 -3.78
N TRP A 108 -10.90 20.70 -4.95
CA TRP A 108 -10.31 19.39 -5.24
C TRP A 108 -8.79 19.39 -5.04
N GLY A 109 -8.10 20.51 -5.32
CA GLY A 109 -6.66 20.61 -5.17
C GLY A 109 -6.23 20.44 -3.71
N LEU A 110 -6.92 21.10 -2.79
CA LEU A 110 -6.66 21.01 -1.36
C LEU A 110 -7.00 19.62 -0.80
N PHE A 111 -8.09 19.00 -1.25
CA PHE A 111 -8.44 17.62 -0.88
C PHE A 111 -7.31 16.63 -1.20
N PHE A 112 -6.74 16.73 -2.41
CA PHE A 112 -5.62 15.87 -2.82
C PHE A 112 -4.33 16.15 -2.03
N ILE A 113 -4.09 17.39 -1.61
CA ILE A 113 -2.96 17.73 -0.71
C ILE A 113 -3.17 17.12 0.68
N ILE A 114 -4.38 17.21 1.24
CA ILE A 114 -4.70 16.64 2.55
C ILE A 114 -4.52 15.13 2.52
N THR A 115 -5.03 14.46 1.48
CA THR A 115 -4.88 13.01 1.32
C THR A 115 -3.41 12.60 1.14
N ALA A 116 -2.61 13.35 0.38
CA ALA A 116 -1.16 13.14 0.31
C ALA A 116 -0.47 13.34 1.68
N ALA A 117 -0.87 14.37 2.44
CA ALA A 117 -0.35 14.62 3.78
C ALA A 117 -0.70 13.48 4.75
N MET A 118 -1.90 12.89 4.64
CA MET A 118 -2.32 11.74 5.45
C MET A 118 -1.51 10.46 5.20
N VAL A 119 -0.79 10.35 4.08
CA VAL A 119 0.16 9.25 3.85
C VAL A 119 1.37 9.35 4.78
N THR A 120 1.79 10.56 5.13
CA THR A 120 2.96 10.81 5.99
C THR A 120 2.88 10.09 7.34
N PRO A 121 1.83 10.23 8.16
CA PRO A 121 1.73 9.51 9.43
C PRO A 121 1.70 7.99 9.23
N SER A 122 1.12 7.49 8.13
CA SER A 122 1.16 6.06 7.81
C SER A 122 2.59 5.56 7.55
N LEU A 123 3.39 6.33 6.79
CA LEU A 123 4.80 6.01 6.54
C LEU A 123 5.66 6.09 7.81
N VAL A 124 5.40 7.06 8.69
CA VAL A 124 6.06 7.17 10.00
C VAL A 124 5.74 5.96 10.87
N CYS A 125 4.48 5.55 10.91
CA CYS A 125 4.06 4.36 11.66
C CYS A 125 4.76 3.10 11.11
N LEU A 126 4.84 2.97 9.78
CA LEU A 126 5.54 1.88 9.13
C LEU A 126 7.05 1.89 9.44
N TRP A 127 7.64 3.08 9.55
CA TRP A 127 9.04 3.26 9.96
C TRP A 127 9.30 2.82 11.39
N ILE A 128 8.38 3.06 12.32
CA ILE A 128 8.51 2.59 13.70
C ILE A 128 8.44 1.06 13.77
N ILE A 129 7.49 0.46 13.04
CA ILE A 129 7.24 -0.99 13.09
C ILE A 129 8.21 -1.77 12.18
N ARG A 130 8.99 -1.09 11.32
CA ARG A 130 9.93 -1.71 10.37
C ARG A 130 10.85 -2.75 11.00
N HIS A 131 11.29 -2.51 12.24
CA HIS A 131 12.19 -3.40 12.97
C HIS A 131 11.50 -4.72 13.35
N ARG A 132 10.22 -4.65 13.73
CA ARG A 132 9.39 -5.84 14.02
C ARG A 132 9.10 -6.62 12.73
N LEU A 133 8.77 -5.92 11.64
CA LEU A 133 8.57 -6.55 10.32
C LEU A 133 9.83 -7.25 9.82
N ALA A 134 10.99 -6.60 9.94
CA ALA A 134 12.27 -7.18 9.53
C ALA A 134 12.60 -8.45 10.35
N ALA A 135 12.33 -8.43 11.65
CA ALA A 135 12.51 -9.60 12.51
C ALA A 135 11.57 -10.76 12.13
N MET A 136 10.30 -10.47 11.81
CA MET A 136 9.35 -11.49 11.32
C MET A 136 9.79 -12.09 9.97
N LEU A 137 10.30 -11.27 9.04
CA LEU A 137 10.85 -11.75 7.76
C LEU A 137 12.05 -12.70 7.98
N ALA A 138 12.98 -12.31 8.85
CA ALA A 138 14.15 -13.14 9.17
C ALA A 138 13.75 -14.49 9.79
N GLY A 139 12.76 -14.50 10.70
CA GLY A 139 12.23 -15.74 11.29
C GLY A 139 11.57 -16.68 10.26
N VAL A 140 10.88 -16.12 9.26
CA VAL A 140 10.30 -16.90 8.16
C VAL A 140 11.37 -17.53 7.26
N GLU A 141 12.48 -16.82 6.99
CA GLU A 141 13.59 -17.39 6.23
C GLU A 141 14.24 -18.56 6.98
N VAL A 142 14.56 -18.40 8.26
CA VAL A 142 15.17 -19.46 9.08
C VAL A 142 14.28 -20.72 9.12
N SER A 143 12.96 -20.57 9.27
CA SER A 143 12.01 -21.70 9.22
C SER A 143 11.99 -22.41 7.85
N ARG A 144 12.08 -21.66 6.74
CA ARG A 144 12.08 -22.23 5.38
C ARG A 144 13.36 -23.00 5.07
N TRP A 145 14.50 -22.57 5.59
CA TRP A 145 15.78 -23.27 5.41
C TRP A 145 15.85 -24.53 6.28
N GLY A 146 15.32 -24.49 7.51
CA GLY A 146 15.23 -25.67 8.38
C GLY A 146 14.41 -26.82 7.78
N LYS A 147 13.34 -26.53 7.02
CA LYS A 147 12.55 -27.56 6.33
C LYS A 147 13.14 -28.06 5.01
N ARG A 148 14.12 -27.37 4.42
CA ARG A 148 14.83 -27.84 3.21
C ARG A 148 16.02 -28.76 3.50
N GLY A 149 16.56 -28.73 4.72
CA GLY A 149 17.65 -29.62 5.13
C GLY A 149 17.24 -31.07 5.41
N SER A 150 15.97 -31.31 5.76
CA SER A 150 15.49 -32.64 6.20
C SER A 150 14.89 -33.50 5.07
N ALA A 151 14.79 -33.01 3.84
CA ALA A 151 14.23 -33.75 2.71
C ALA A 151 15.32 -34.41 1.82
N ARG A 152 16.56 -34.49 2.31
CA ARG A 152 17.71 -35.06 1.57
C ARG A 152 18.56 -36.05 2.40
N SER A 153 18.09 -36.51 3.55
CA SER A 153 18.72 -37.61 4.29
C SER A 153 17.86 -38.86 4.23
#